data_AF-A0A0R1TTN2-F1
#
_entry.id   AF-A0A0R1TTN2-F1
#
_cell.length_a   1.000
_cell.length_b   1.000
_cell.length_c   1.000
_cell.angle_alpha   90.00
_cell.angle_beta   90.00
_cell.angle_gamma   90.00
#
_symmetry.space_group_name_H-M   'P 1'
#
loop_
_entity.id
_entity.type
_entity.pdbx_description
1 polymer ?
#
loop_
_entity_poly.entity_id
_entity_poly.type
_entity_poly.pdbx_seq_one_letter_code
_entity_poly.pdbx_strand_id
1 'polypeptide(L)'
;MKIAPFILLLAFAAIVIFIGYFMWSHRNRDFWLLAPTSTPSLAKILQYYGIFLILMGLATLIATLLQAVLPAVLLMIIDSFAIAALSLLMLVYSKF
;
A
#
# COMPACT_ATOMS: atom_id res chain seq x y z
N MET A 1 19.66 -19.15 4.21
CA MET A 1 18.98 -17.87 3.92
C MET A 1 19.64 -16.77 4.74
N LYS A 2 19.95 -15.60 4.17
CA LYS A 2 20.48 -14.48 4.95
C LYS A 2 19.33 -13.90 5.79
N ILE A 3 19.53 -13.72 7.09
CA ILE A 3 18.47 -13.31 8.03
C ILE A 3 18.01 -11.87 7.76
N ALA A 4 18.95 -10.97 7.45
CA ALA A 4 18.66 -9.57 7.18
C ALA A 4 17.61 -9.33 6.05
N PRO A 5 17.78 -9.83 4.81
CA PRO A 5 16.81 -9.58 3.74
C PRO A 5 15.43 -10.19 4.02
N PHE A 6 15.38 -11.31 4.75
CA PHE A 6 14.11 -11.91 5.15
C PHE A 6 13.31 -10.99 6.09
N ILE A 7 13.96 -10.44 7.12
CA ILE A 7 13.32 -9.49 8.04
C ILE A 7 12.88 -8.22 7.31
N LEU A 8 13.70 -7.71 6.38
CA LEU A 8 13.36 -6.52 5.60
C LEU A 8 12.11 -6.74 4.73
N LEU A 9 11.99 -7.91 4.08
CA LEU A 9 10.82 -8.23 3.26
C LEU A 9 9.54 -8.39 4.10
N LEU A 10 9.65 -8.98 5.29
CA LEU A 10 8.52 -9.06 6.23
C LEU A 10 8.07 -7.67 6.69
N ALA A 11 9.02 -6.82 7.10
CA ALA A 11 8.72 -5.46 7.51
C ALA A 11 8.12 -4.64 6.37
N PHE A 12 8.66 -4.78 5.16
CA PHE A 12 8.11 -4.15 3.96
C PHE A 12 6.67 -4.57 3.71
N ALA A 13 6.38 -5.88 3.67
CA ALA A 13 5.03 -6.38 3.45
C ALA A 13 4.03 -5.86 4.51
N ALA A 14 4.45 -5.83 5.78
CA ALA A 14 3.64 -5.26 6.87
C ALA A 14 3.34 -3.77 6.66
N ILE A 15 4.32 -2.98 6.20
CA ILE A 15 4.13 -1.56 5.88
C ILE A 15 3.15 -1.39 4.72
N VAL A 16 3.28 -2.16 3.64
CA VAL A 16 2.36 -2.08 2.49
C VAL A 16 0.92 -2.39 2.91
N ILE A 17 0.72 -3.46 3.70
CA ILE A 17 -0.59 -3.84 4.23
C ILE A 17 -1.14 -2.71 5.12
N PHE A 18 -0.30 -2.14 6.00
CA PHE A 18 -0.69 -1.04 6.87
C PHE A 18 -1.14 0.19 6.07
N ILE A 19 -0.37 0.59 5.04
CA ILE A 19 -0.73 1.70 4.17
C ILE A 19 -2.06 1.41 3.47
N GLY A 20 -2.23 0.23 2.89
CA GLY A 20 -3.48 -0.15 2.22
C GLY A 20 -4.68 -0.12 3.16
N TYR A 21 -4.52 -0.63 4.39
CA TYR A 21 -5.55 -0.59 5.43
C TYR A 21 -5.86 0.83 5.88
N PHE A 22 -4.84 1.66 6.07
CA PHE A 22 -5.00 3.06 6.45
C PHE A 22 -5.78 3.83 5.38
N MET A 23 -5.47 3.62 4.10
CA MET A 23 -6.22 4.18 2.97
C MET A 23 -7.69 3.75 2.95
N TRP A 24 -7.91 2.44 3.04
CA TRP A 24 -9.24 1.88 2.99
C TRP A 24 -10.10 2.33 4.17
N SER A 25 -9.55 2.39 5.38
CA SER A 25 -10.26 2.83 6.59
C SER A 25 -10.62 4.33 6.56
N HIS A 26 -9.82 5.16 5.91
CA HIS A 26 -10.07 6.60 5.78
C HIS A 26 -10.86 6.99 4.51
N ARG A 27 -11.36 6.03 3.72
CA ARG A 27 -12.16 6.34 2.51
C ARG A 27 -13.42 7.18 2.77
N ASN A 28 -13.96 7.15 3.99
CA ASN A 28 -15.17 7.85 4.40
C ASN A 28 -14.92 8.83 5.57
N ARG A 29 -13.66 9.17 5.85
CA ARG A 29 -13.27 10.08 6.94
C ARG A 29 -12.18 11.00 6.43
N ASP A 30 -12.33 12.29 6.67
CA ASP A 30 -11.29 13.25 6.32
C ASP A 30 -10.04 13.03 7.18
N PHE A 31 -8.88 13.23 6.58
CA PHE A 31 -7.59 13.07 7.26
C PHE A 31 -6.56 13.99 6.63
N TRP A 32 -5.74 14.62 7.47
CA TRP A 32 -4.67 15.51 7.03
C TRP A 32 -5.19 16.62 6.09
N LEU A 33 -4.68 16.66 4.85
CA LEU A 33 -5.06 17.63 3.81
C LEU A 33 -6.07 17.05 2.81
N LEU A 34 -6.55 15.82 3.06
CA LEU A 34 -7.41 15.06 2.18
C LEU A 34 -8.84 15.02 2.75
N ALA A 35 -9.81 15.34 1.90
CA ALA A 35 -11.23 15.38 2.27
C ALA A 35 -12.07 14.42 1.40
N PRO A 36 -11.96 13.09 1.59
CA PRO A 36 -12.66 12.09 0.79
C PRO A 36 -14.18 12.21 0.91
N THR A 37 -14.67 12.73 2.03
CA THR A 37 -16.11 12.96 2.25
C THR A 37 -16.68 14.02 1.32
N SER A 38 -15.86 15.00 0.92
CA SER A 38 -16.23 16.08 0.00
C SER A 38 -15.89 15.77 -1.45
N THR A 39 -15.06 14.75 -1.70
CA THR A 39 -14.53 14.41 -3.03
C THR A 39 -14.75 12.92 -3.34
N PRO A 40 -15.89 12.56 -3.98
CA PRO A 40 -16.24 11.16 -4.23
C PRO A 40 -15.20 10.38 -5.04
N SER A 41 -14.45 11.05 -5.93
CA SER A 41 -13.36 10.43 -6.69
C SER A 41 -12.21 9.99 -5.79
N LEU A 42 -11.81 10.82 -4.82
CA LEU A 42 -10.78 10.49 -3.85
C LEU A 42 -11.21 9.32 -2.97
N ALA A 43 -12.45 9.31 -2.47
CA ALA A 43 -12.98 8.18 -1.71
C ALA A 43 -12.88 6.85 -2.47
N LYS A 44 -13.19 6.85 -3.77
CA LYS A 44 -13.03 5.67 -4.64
C LYS A 44 -11.57 5.30 -4.83
N ILE A 45 -10.68 6.27 -5.04
CA ILE A 45 -9.22 6.02 -5.16
C ILE A 45 -8.72 5.35 -3.89
N LEU A 46 -9.04 5.88 -2.71
CA LEU A 46 -8.65 5.31 -1.42
C LEU A 46 -9.20 3.90 -1.21
N GLN A 47 -10.43 3.64 -1.66
CA GLN A 47 -11.02 2.31 -1.60
C GLN A 47 -10.28 1.32 -2.51
N TYR A 48 -10.09 1.64 -3.79
CA TYR A 48 -9.48 0.73 -4.75
C TYR A 48 -7.99 0.51 -4.47
N TYR A 49 -7.24 1.59 -4.26
CA TYR A 49 -5.81 1.48 -3.90
C TYR A 49 -5.63 0.82 -2.53
N GLY A 50 -6.49 1.12 -1.56
CA GLY A 50 -6.41 0.51 -0.24
C GLY A 50 -6.55 -1.01 -0.31
N ILE A 51 -7.59 -1.51 -1.00
CA ILE A 51 -7.79 -2.95 -1.19
C ILE A 51 -6.65 -3.56 -2.01
N PHE A 52 -6.24 -2.90 -3.10
CA PHE A 52 -5.14 -3.38 -3.95
C PHE A 52 -3.84 -3.56 -3.16
N LEU A 53 -3.44 -2.55 -2.37
CA LEU A 53 -2.21 -2.61 -1.56
C LEU A 53 -2.30 -3.67 -0.45
N ILE A 54 -3.46 -3.87 0.18
CA ILE A 54 -3.63 -4.97 1.15
C ILE A 54 -3.39 -6.32 0.47
N LEU A 55 -4.01 -6.56 -0.69
CA LEU A 55 -3.87 -7.82 -1.41
C LEU A 55 -2.43 -8.07 -1.88
N MET A 56 -1.78 -7.03 -2.41
CA MET A 56 -0.40 -7.13 -2.87
C MET A 56 0.58 -7.31 -1.71
N GLY A 57 0.43 -6.55 -0.62
CA GLY A 57 1.24 -6.73 0.58
C GLY A 57 1.07 -8.12 1.22
N LEU A 58 -0.15 -8.68 1.21
CA LEU A 58 -0.39 -10.07 1.62
C LEU A 58 0.29 -11.07 0.68
N ALA A 59 0.24 -10.85 -0.63
CA ALA A 59 0.94 -11.69 -1.60
C ALA A 59 2.46 -11.65 -1.38
N THR A 60 3.04 -10.46 -1.13
CA THR A 60 4.46 -10.28 -0.80
C THR A 60 4.81 -11.00 0.50
N LEU A 61 3.96 -10.90 1.52
CA LEU A 61 4.12 -11.60 2.80
C LEU A 61 4.13 -13.12 2.60
N ILE A 62 3.15 -13.66 1.88
CA ILE A 62 3.04 -15.10 1.60
C ILE A 62 4.26 -15.58 0.80
N ALA A 63 4.67 -14.88 -0.25
CA ALA A 63 5.85 -15.21 -1.03
C ALA A 63 7.13 -15.23 -0.17
N THR A 64 7.25 -14.27 0.75
CA THR A 64 8.37 -14.18 1.70
C THR A 64 8.38 -15.36 2.67
N LEU A 65 7.22 -15.73 3.25
CA LEU A 65 7.08 -16.85 4.18
C LEU A 65 7.34 -18.20 3.51
N LEU A 66 6.96 -18.36 2.24
CA LEU A 66 7.26 -19.54 1.41
C LEU A 66 8.72 -19.57 0.93
N GLN A 67 9.54 -18.58 1.31
CA GLN A 67 10.94 -18.42 0.89
C GLN A 67 11.09 -18.34 -0.65
N ALA A 68 10.04 -17.90 -1.35
CA ALA A 68 10.04 -17.67 -2.78
C ALA A 68 10.65 -16.29 -3.08
N VAL A 69 11.99 -16.22 -3.05
CA VAL A 69 12.76 -14.95 -3.12
C VAL A 69 12.44 -14.15 -4.38
N LEU A 70 12.46 -14.79 -5.56
CA LEU A 70 12.22 -14.09 -6.82
C LEU A 70 10.80 -13.47 -6.88
N PRO A 71 9.71 -14.23 -6.61
CA PRO A 71 8.38 -13.65 -6.50
C PRO A 71 8.27 -12.53 -5.45
N ALA A 72 8.85 -12.70 -4.26
CA ALA A 72 8.79 -11.68 -3.21
C ALA A 72 9.43 -10.36 -3.65
N VAL A 73 10.59 -10.42 -4.33
CA VAL A 73 11.27 -9.22 -4.85
C VAL A 73 10.47 -8.56 -5.99
N LEU A 74 9.88 -9.35 -6.90
CA LEU A 74 9.06 -8.79 -7.98
C LEU A 74 7.81 -8.08 -7.42
N LEU A 75 7.13 -8.70 -6.45
CA LEU A 75 5.98 -8.08 -5.79
C LEU A 75 6.39 -6.81 -5.03
N MET A 76 7.53 -6.82 -4.33
CA MET A 76 8.07 -5.63 -3.66
C MET A 76 8.29 -4.45 -4.61
N ILE A 77 8.78 -4.71 -5.83
CA ILE A 77 8.94 -3.68 -6.85
C ILE A 77 7.57 -3.12 -7.25
N ILE A 78 6.59 -3.98 -7.52
CA ILE A 78 5.22 -3.57 -7.89
C ILE A 78 4.57 -2.75 -6.76
N ASP A 79 4.69 -3.20 -5.51
CA ASP A 79 4.21 -2.49 -4.32
C ASP A 79 4.81 -1.08 -4.22
N SER A 80 6.11 -0.96 -4.47
CA SER A 80 6.83 0.32 -4.43
C SER A 80 6.31 1.29 -5.51
N PHE A 81 6.08 0.81 -6.73
CA PHE A 81 5.47 1.61 -7.79
C PHE A 81 4.04 2.03 -7.46
N ALA A 82 3.25 1.13 -6.88
CA ALA A 82 1.87 1.43 -6.50
C ALA A 82 1.79 2.50 -5.40
N ILE A 83 2.67 2.43 -4.39
CA ILE A 83 2.76 3.43 -3.32
C ILE A 83 3.22 4.78 -3.88
N ALA A 84 4.19 4.79 -4.79
CA ALA A 84 4.64 6.02 -5.44
C ALA A 84 3.51 6.69 -6.26
N ALA A 85 2.78 5.89 -7.06
CA ALA A 85 1.64 6.38 -7.83
C ALA A 85 0.53 6.92 -6.92
N LEU A 86 0.21 6.23 -5.83
CA LEU A 86 -0.76 6.69 -4.83
C LEU A 86 -0.34 8.02 -4.20
N SER A 87 0.94 8.19 -3.87
CA SER A 87 1.47 9.42 -3.26
C SER A 87 1.31 10.62 -4.19
N LEU A 88 1.57 10.44 -5.49
CA LEU A 88 1.34 11.48 -6.51
C LEU A 88 -0.15 11.80 -6.66
N LEU A 89 -1.01 10.77 -6.68
CA LEU A 89 -2.46 10.97 -6.77
C LEU A 89 -2.98 11.76 -5.57
N MET A 90 -2.52 11.47 -4.36
CA MET A 90 -2.90 12.23 -3.17
C MET A 90 -2.54 13.70 -3.26
N LEU A 91 -1.37 14.03 -3.81
CA LEU A 91 -0.90 15.40 -3.98
C LEU A 91 -1.83 16.22 -4.89
N VAL A 92 -2.46 15.58 -5.88
CA VAL A 92 -3.45 16.24 -6.75
C VAL A 92 -4.71 16.65 -5.97
N TYR A 93 -5.07 15.90 -4.93
CA TYR A 93 -6.28 16.12 -4.14
C TYR A 93 -6.04 16.85 -2.81
N SER A 94 -4.78 17.12 -2.45
CA SER A 94 -4.47 17.84 -1.22
C SER A 94 -4.90 19.30 -1.31
N LYS A 95 -5.62 19.76 -0.29
CA LYS A 95 -5.97 21.18 -0.13
C LYS A 95 -4.74 21.92 0.39
N PHE A 96 -3.98 22.54 -0.50
CA PHE A 96 -2.99 23.57 -0.17
C PHE A 96 -3.62 24.96 -0.28
#